data_AF-A0A7Y4RTN6-F1
#
_entry.id   AF-A0A7Y4RTN6-F1
#
_cell.length_a   1.000
_cell.length_b   1.000
_cell.length_c   1.000
_cell.angle_alpha   90.00
_cell.angle_beta   90.00
_cell.angle_gamma   90.00
#
_symmetry.space_group_name_H-M   'P 1'
#
loop_
_entity.id
_entity.type
_entity.pdbx_description
1 polymer ?
#
loop_
_entity_poly.entity_id
_entity_poly.type
_entity_poly.pdbx_seq_one_letter_code
_entity_poly.pdbx_strand_id
1 'polypeptide(L)'
;MAQYGFINKTSILQNTEWIDQYKVYDSYAYGERGAFPYLVIGKPFLGEPNTCCTETYLLIGPFDSAEKCLNVITYMRTKFFRFLVLLKKNTQHATSKVYSLVPIQNFDETWTDEKLYKKYGLTEEEIAFIESMIRPMELDNQ
;
A
#
# COMPACT_ATOMS: atom_id res chain seq x y z
N MET A 1 -13.69 3.73 -9.67
CA MET A 1 -13.72 2.25 -9.68
C MET A 1 -12.71 1.79 -10.71
N ALA A 2 -11.88 0.78 -10.39
CA ALA A 2 -11.05 0.12 -11.39
C ALA A 2 -11.96 -0.51 -12.45
N GLN A 3 -11.64 -0.34 -13.74
CA GLN A 3 -12.36 -1.01 -14.82
C GLN A 3 -11.60 -2.28 -15.20
N TYR A 4 -12.31 -3.40 -15.30
CA TYR A 4 -11.73 -4.67 -15.70
C TYR A 4 -11.77 -4.82 -17.22
N GLY A 5 -10.67 -5.29 -17.80
CA GLY A 5 -10.56 -5.75 -19.17
C GLY A 5 -9.95 -7.14 -19.19
N PHE A 6 -10.27 -7.93 -20.22
CA PHE A 6 -9.77 -9.30 -20.37
C PHE A 6 -8.77 -9.37 -21.53
N ILE A 7 -7.66 -10.09 -21.31
CA ILE A 7 -6.62 -10.34 -22.31
C ILE A 7 -6.22 -11.82 -22.27
N ASN A 8 -5.58 -12.31 -23.34
CA ASN A 8 -5.01 -13.65 -23.33
C ASN A 8 -3.74 -13.69 -22.46
N LYS A 9 -3.55 -14.78 -21.70
CA LYS A 9 -2.34 -14.99 -20.89
C LYS A 9 -1.06 -14.94 -21.73
N THR A 10 -1.11 -15.37 -22.99
CA THR A 10 0.02 -15.30 -23.93
C THR A 10 0.40 -13.88 -24.34
N SER A 11 -0.49 -12.90 -24.15
CA SER A 11 -0.20 -11.49 -24.40
C SER A 11 0.58 -10.83 -23.25
N ILE A 12 0.74 -11.52 -22.12
CA ILE A 12 1.49 -11.03 -20.97
C ILE A 12 2.95 -11.46 -21.12
N LEU A 13 3.84 -10.47 -21.28
CA LEU A 13 5.25 -10.70 -21.63
C LEU A 13 6.20 -10.78 -20.42
N GLN A 14 5.73 -10.38 -19.23
CA GLN A 14 6.55 -10.22 -18.03
C GLN A 14 5.77 -10.66 -16.78
N ASN A 15 6.51 -11.13 -15.77
CA ASN A 15 5.97 -11.55 -14.47
C ASN A 15 4.81 -12.56 -14.60
N THR A 16 4.90 -13.47 -15.56
CA THR A 16 3.83 -14.42 -15.89
C THR A 16 3.57 -15.39 -14.74
N GLU A 17 4.59 -15.65 -13.93
CA GLU A 17 4.54 -16.46 -12.71
C GLU A 17 3.74 -15.80 -11.59
N TRP A 18 3.53 -14.47 -11.62
CA TRP A 18 2.72 -13.77 -10.63
C TRP A 18 1.24 -13.72 -11.00
N ILE A 19 0.85 -14.09 -12.21
CA ILE A 19 -0.55 -14.02 -12.68
C ILE A 19 -1.46 -14.83 -11.75
N ASP A 20 -1.04 -16.06 -11.42
CA ASP A 20 -1.84 -17.02 -10.67
C ASP A 20 -1.70 -16.87 -9.15
N GLN A 21 -0.98 -15.84 -8.68
CA GLN A 21 -0.74 -15.56 -7.26
C GLN A 21 -1.71 -14.52 -6.72
N TYR A 22 -1.84 -14.44 -5.39
CA TYR A 22 -2.42 -13.27 -4.73
C TYR A 22 -1.41 -12.12 -4.72
N LYS A 23 -1.91 -10.89 -4.90
CA LYS A 23 -1.08 -9.68 -4.79
C LYS A 23 -1.91 -8.50 -4.32
N VAL A 24 -1.25 -7.39 -4.03
CA VAL A 24 -1.89 -6.13 -3.69
C VAL A 24 -1.59 -5.13 -4.80
N TYR A 25 -2.58 -4.35 -5.19
CA TYR A 25 -2.43 -3.27 -6.14
C TYR A 25 -2.64 -1.92 -5.47
N ASP A 26 -1.85 -0.92 -5.86
CA ASP A 26 -2.06 0.48 -5.51
C ASP A 26 -1.83 1.37 -6.74
N SER A 27 -2.41 2.56 -6.75
CA SER A 27 -2.24 3.51 -7.85
C SER A 27 -0.78 3.91 -8.01
N TYR A 28 -0.25 3.85 -9.24
CA TYR A 28 1.13 4.27 -9.53
C TYR A 28 1.39 5.74 -9.20
N ALA A 29 0.38 6.59 -9.39
CA ALA A 29 0.45 8.00 -9.04
C ALA A 29 -0.73 8.38 -8.16
N TYR A 30 -0.42 9.10 -7.09
CA TYR A 30 -1.38 9.80 -6.25
C TYR A 30 -0.78 11.15 -5.86
N GLY A 31 -1.47 12.23 -6.18
CA GLY A 31 -1.04 13.58 -5.85
C GLY A 31 -2.10 14.27 -5.02
N GLU A 32 -1.76 14.61 -3.79
CA GLU A 32 -2.61 15.47 -2.97
C GLU A 32 -2.19 16.93 -3.11
N ARG A 33 -3.18 17.82 -3.16
CA ARG A 33 -2.99 19.27 -3.21
C ARG A 33 -3.71 19.88 -2.03
N GLY A 34 -3.09 20.86 -1.36
CA GLY A 34 -3.69 21.58 -0.25
C GLY A 34 -2.77 21.65 0.96
N ALA A 35 -3.35 21.85 2.13
CA ALA A 35 -2.64 21.76 3.40
C ALA A 35 -2.74 20.34 3.96
N PHE A 36 -1.83 19.98 4.87
CA PHE A 36 -1.91 18.76 5.66
C PHE A 36 -3.25 18.67 6.43
N PRO A 37 -3.76 17.46 6.70
CA PRO A 37 -3.11 16.16 6.52
C PRO A 37 -3.36 15.48 5.15
N TYR A 38 -2.41 14.64 4.71
CA TYR A 38 -2.43 13.95 3.41
C TYR A 38 -2.70 12.43 3.48
N LEU A 39 -3.31 11.86 2.45
CA LEU A 39 -3.44 10.42 2.19
C LEU A 39 -2.14 9.78 1.68
N VAL A 40 -1.26 10.55 1.04
CA VAL A 40 0.08 10.15 0.53
C VAL A 40 0.09 9.16 -0.64
N ILE A 41 -0.67 8.07 -0.55
CA ILE A 41 -0.81 7.02 -1.57
C ILE A 41 -2.29 6.82 -1.93
N GLY A 42 -2.54 5.98 -2.95
CA GLY A 42 -3.90 5.59 -3.32
C GLY A 42 -4.55 4.67 -2.27
N LYS A 43 -5.72 4.13 -2.61
CA LYS A 43 -6.36 3.10 -1.79
C LYS A 43 -5.90 1.72 -2.30
N PRO A 44 -5.06 0.99 -1.56
CA PRO A 44 -4.64 -0.33 -1.99
C PRO A 44 -5.81 -1.32 -1.97
N PHE A 45 -5.80 -2.26 -2.90
CA PHE A 45 -6.84 -3.26 -3.09
C PHE A 45 -6.27 -4.64 -3.46
N LEU A 46 -7.07 -5.68 -3.24
CA LEU A 46 -6.70 -7.06 -3.49
C LEU A 46 -6.63 -7.34 -5.00
N GLY A 47 -5.54 -7.93 -5.45
CA GLY A 47 -5.41 -8.59 -6.74
C GLY A 47 -5.54 -10.10 -6.57
N GLU A 48 -6.64 -10.67 -7.08
CA GLU A 48 -6.88 -12.12 -7.06
C GLU A 48 -5.98 -12.87 -8.05
N PRO A 49 -5.83 -14.20 -7.92
CA PRO A 49 -5.26 -15.04 -8.97
C PRO A 49 -5.95 -14.80 -10.31
N ASN A 50 -5.20 -14.94 -11.40
CA ASN A 50 -5.63 -14.64 -12.78
C ASN A 50 -5.88 -13.14 -13.06
N THR A 51 -5.28 -12.25 -12.27
CA THR A 51 -5.28 -10.80 -12.52
C THR A 51 -3.89 -10.29 -12.89
N CYS A 52 -3.86 -9.24 -13.72
CA CYS A 52 -2.67 -8.49 -14.04
C CYS A 52 -3.00 -6.99 -14.08
N CYS A 53 -1.99 -6.14 -13.99
CA CYS A 53 -2.14 -4.71 -14.17
C CYS A 53 -1.15 -4.19 -15.21
N THR A 54 -1.50 -3.05 -15.81
CA THR A 54 -0.54 -2.20 -16.51
C THR A 54 0.11 -1.26 -15.50
N GLU A 55 1.05 -0.42 -15.96
CA GLU A 55 1.79 0.54 -15.11
C GLU A 55 0.90 1.63 -14.47
N THR A 56 -0.40 1.68 -14.75
CA THR A 56 -1.33 2.54 -13.99
C THR A 56 -1.45 2.10 -12.53
N TYR A 57 -1.19 0.83 -12.24
CA TYR A 57 -1.09 0.29 -10.88
C TYR A 57 0.30 -0.28 -10.62
N LEU A 58 0.69 -0.25 -9.36
CA LEU A 58 1.86 -0.93 -8.82
C LEU A 58 1.43 -2.26 -8.23
N LEU A 59 2.25 -3.28 -8.43
CA LEU A 59 2.10 -4.59 -7.80
C LEU A 59 2.95 -4.64 -6.54
N ILE A 60 2.32 -5.03 -5.42
CA ILE A 60 2.94 -5.31 -4.12
C ILE A 60 2.74 -6.80 -3.82
N GLY A 61 3.82 -7.49 -3.45
CA GLY A 61 3.84 -8.95 -3.28
C GLY A 61 4.68 -9.64 -4.37
N PRO A 62 4.31 -10.86 -4.80
CA PRO A 62 3.09 -11.64 -4.49
C PRO A 62 3.04 -12.21 -3.06
N PHE A 63 1.88 -12.77 -2.67
CA PHE A 63 1.64 -13.42 -1.38
C PHE A 63 0.92 -14.77 -1.56
N ASP A 64 0.99 -15.63 -0.54
CA ASP A 64 0.47 -17.00 -0.57
C ASP A 64 -1.05 -17.11 -0.36
N SER A 65 -1.70 -16.05 0.13
CA SER A 65 -3.11 -16.07 0.53
C SER A 65 -3.75 -14.68 0.46
N ALA A 66 -5.07 -14.66 0.27
CA ALA A 66 -5.86 -13.43 0.36
C ALA A 66 -5.72 -12.76 1.74
N GLU A 67 -5.64 -13.55 2.80
CA GLU A 67 -5.49 -13.07 4.18
C GLU A 67 -4.20 -12.24 4.35
N LYS A 68 -3.05 -12.73 3.85
CA LYS A 68 -1.81 -11.94 3.87
C LYS A 68 -1.93 -10.65 3.08
N CYS A 69 -2.56 -10.69 1.91
CA CYS A 69 -2.83 -9.47 1.14
C CYS A 69 -3.67 -8.47 1.93
N LEU A 70 -4.70 -8.93 2.66
CA LEU A 70 -5.51 -8.07 3.51
C LEU A 70 -4.68 -7.46 4.65
N ASN A 71 -3.82 -8.24 5.31
CA ASN A 71 -2.90 -7.74 6.34
C ASN A 71 -1.88 -6.72 5.78
N VAL A 72 -1.43 -6.90 4.54
CA VAL A 72 -0.57 -5.94 3.83
C VAL A 72 -1.36 -4.66 3.52
N ILE A 73 -2.60 -4.78 3.03
CA ILE A 73 -3.48 -3.65 2.77
C ILE A 73 -3.72 -2.86 4.07
N THR A 74 -4.03 -3.51 5.19
CA THR A 74 -4.20 -2.83 6.47
C THR A 74 -2.91 -2.13 6.90
N TYR A 75 -1.75 -2.76 6.71
CA TYR A 75 -0.47 -2.15 7.00
C TYR A 75 -0.23 -0.88 6.14
N MET A 76 -0.47 -0.95 4.84
CA MET A 76 -0.35 0.19 3.92
C MET A 76 -1.31 1.34 4.26
N ARG A 77 -2.46 1.04 4.88
CA ARG A 77 -3.45 2.04 5.33
C ARG A 77 -3.04 2.77 6.62
N THR A 78 -2.11 2.23 7.41
CA THR A 78 -1.63 2.88 8.64
C THR A 78 -1.01 4.24 8.36
N LYS A 79 -1.12 5.17 9.30
CA LYS A 79 -0.47 6.48 9.22
C LYS A 79 1.04 6.34 9.31
N PHE A 80 1.53 5.43 10.15
CA PHE A 80 2.95 5.08 10.25
C PHE A 80 3.56 4.75 8.88
N PHE A 81 2.95 3.80 8.15
CA PHE A 81 3.43 3.40 6.81
C PHE A 81 3.49 4.61 5.87
N ARG A 82 2.38 5.35 5.79
CA ARG A 82 2.20 6.45 4.84
C ARG A 82 3.07 7.65 5.18
N PHE A 83 3.38 7.86 6.46
CA PHE A 83 4.36 8.84 6.89
C PHE A 83 5.76 8.51 6.39
N LEU A 84 6.21 7.25 6.53
CA LEU A 84 7.52 6.84 6.00
C LEU A 84 7.61 6.98 4.48
N VAL A 85 6.52 6.71 3.76
CA VAL A 85 6.44 6.96 2.31
C VAL A 85 6.52 8.46 2.01
N LEU A 86 5.82 9.30 2.77
CA LEU A 86 5.83 10.77 2.60
C LEU A 86 7.24 11.34 2.70
N LEU A 87 8.10 10.81 3.58
CA LEU A 87 9.49 11.26 3.72
C LEU A 87 10.31 11.19 2.42
N LYS A 88 9.96 10.29 1.50
CA LYS A 88 10.61 10.17 0.18
C LYS A 88 9.75 10.56 -1.01
N LYS A 89 8.43 10.61 -0.84
CA LYS A 89 7.49 10.86 -1.94
C LYS A 89 7.33 12.36 -2.20
N ASN A 90 8.32 12.95 -2.86
CA ASN A 90 8.35 14.36 -3.27
C ASN A 90 7.53 14.66 -4.54
N THR A 91 7.11 13.64 -5.29
CA THR A 91 6.30 13.77 -6.50
C THR A 91 5.02 12.93 -6.38
N GLN A 92 4.12 13.03 -7.36
CA GLN A 92 2.89 12.24 -7.37
C GLN A 92 3.16 10.74 -7.57
N HIS A 93 4.29 10.38 -8.16
CA HIS A 93 4.65 8.99 -8.45
C HIS A 93 5.03 8.24 -7.18
N ALA A 94 4.48 7.04 -7.02
CA ALA A 94 4.70 6.14 -5.90
C ALA A 94 5.62 4.97 -6.28
N THR A 95 6.67 5.18 -7.07
CA THR A 95 7.56 4.09 -7.50
C THR A 95 8.20 3.33 -6.34
N SER A 96 8.74 2.13 -6.57
CA SER A 96 9.36 1.28 -5.52
C SER A 96 10.35 2.03 -4.60
N LYS A 97 11.06 3.05 -5.10
CA LYS A 97 12.01 3.87 -4.34
C LYS A 97 11.38 4.62 -3.16
N VAL A 98 10.11 5.05 -3.28
CA VAL A 98 9.45 5.82 -2.21
C VAL A 98 9.16 4.97 -0.98
N TYR A 99 9.07 3.65 -1.14
CA TYR A 99 8.83 2.70 -0.05
C TYR A 99 10.12 2.21 0.63
N SER A 100 11.29 2.69 0.19
CA SER A 100 12.59 2.19 0.70
C SER A 100 12.86 2.43 2.19
N LEU A 101 12.07 3.29 2.85
CA LEU A 101 12.15 3.51 4.31
C LEU A 101 11.13 2.68 5.09
N VAL A 102 10.20 2.01 4.39
CA VAL A 102 9.13 1.26 5.03
C VAL A 102 9.63 -0.11 5.47
N PRO A 103 9.55 -0.46 6.76
CA PRO A 103 9.98 -1.76 7.25
C PRO A 103 9.00 -2.87 6.87
N ILE A 104 9.52 -4.00 6.40
CA ILE A 104 8.72 -5.22 6.16
C ILE A 104 8.24 -5.78 7.50
N GLN A 105 6.96 -6.16 7.56
CA GLN A 105 6.34 -6.74 8.74
C GLN A 105 6.07 -8.24 8.57
N ASN A 106 5.74 -8.91 9.67
CA ASN A 106 5.09 -10.21 9.60
C ASN A 106 3.63 -10.04 9.16
N PHE A 107 3.25 -10.58 8.01
CA PHE A 107 1.89 -10.46 7.47
C PHE A 107 0.98 -11.66 7.82
N ASP A 108 1.43 -12.55 8.70
CA ASP A 108 0.58 -13.56 9.35
C ASP A 108 -0.32 -12.92 10.44
N GLU A 109 -0.17 -11.61 10.72
CA GLU A 109 -1.04 -10.85 11.60
C GLU A 109 -1.37 -9.46 11.03
N THR A 110 -2.43 -8.84 11.55
CA THR A 110 -2.83 -7.47 11.21
C THR A 110 -2.03 -6.43 11.98
N TRP A 111 -1.63 -5.35 11.30
CA TRP A 111 -0.94 -4.19 11.88
C TRP A 111 -1.86 -2.98 11.99
N THR A 112 -1.79 -2.31 13.14
CA THR A 112 -2.46 -1.03 13.40
C THR A 112 -1.42 0.02 13.76
N ASP A 113 -1.80 1.30 13.68
CA ASP A 113 -0.93 2.41 14.10
C ASP A 113 -0.46 2.23 15.54
N GLU A 114 -1.33 1.83 16.47
CA GLU A 114 -0.98 1.63 17.89
C GLU A 114 0.04 0.49 18.08
N LYS A 115 -0.13 -0.63 17.37
CA LYS A 115 0.85 -1.74 17.40
C LYS A 115 2.20 -1.28 16.88
N LEU A 116 2.23 -0.50 15.80
CA LEU A 116 3.45 -0.01 15.17
C LEU A 116 4.17 1.03 16.04
N TYR A 117 3.42 1.99 16.59
CA TYR A 117 3.96 3.02 17.49
C TYR A 117 4.61 2.37 18.71
N LYS A 118 3.93 1.40 19.34
CA LYS A 118 4.48 0.63 20.46
C LYS A 118 5.70 -0.20 20.06
N LYS A 119 5.65 -0.88 18.90
CA LYS A 119 6.75 -1.73 18.41
C LYS A 119 8.04 -0.93 18.17
N TYR A 120 7.92 0.27 17.62
CA TYR A 120 9.07 1.13 17.31
C TYR A 120 9.42 2.14 18.40
N GLY A 121 8.67 2.15 19.51
CA GLY A 121 8.98 2.98 20.69
C GLY A 121 8.82 4.48 20.43
N LEU A 122 7.83 4.88 19.62
CA LEU A 122 7.57 6.28 19.31
C LEU A 122 7.06 7.02 20.55
N THR A 123 7.55 8.24 20.73
CA THR A 123 7.11 9.17 21.77
C THR A 123 5.74 9.79 21.43
N GLU A 124 5.06 10.34 22.43
CA GLU A 124 3.77 11.02 22.21
C GLU A 124 3.90 12.20 21.24
N GLU A 125 5.03 12.92 21.26
CA GLU A 125 5.30 14.04 20.36
C GLU A 125 5.45 13.57 18.90
N GLU A 126 6.19 12.48 18.68
CA GLU A 126 6.35 11.89 17.34
C GLU A 126 5.04 11.33 16.80
N ILE A 127 4.25 10.65 17.66
CA ILE A 127 2.92 10.16 17.30
C ILE A 127 2.03 11.35 16.91
N ALA A 128 1.95 12.39 17.75
CA ALA A 128 1.16 13.58 17.44
C ALA A 128 1.60 14.24 16.13
N PHE A 129 2.90 14.27 15.85
CA PHE A 129 3.41 14.78 14.58
C PHE A 129 2.93 13.92 13.39
N ILE A 130 3.09 12.61 13.42
CA ILE A 130 2.60 11.70 12.38
C ILE A 130 1.09 11.87 12.16
N GLU A 131 0.32 11.89 13.26
CA GLU A 131 -1.14 12.03 13.25
C GLU A 131 -1.59 13.35 12.60
N SER A 132 -0.81 14.43 12.79
CA SER A 132 -1.07 15.75 12.19
C SER A 132 -0.74 15.82 10.69
N MET A 133 0.16 14.95 10.22
CA MET A 133 0.62 14.94 8.83
C MET A 133 -0.21 14.00 7.94
N ILE A 134 -0.76 12.92 8.50
CA ILE A 134 -1.39 11.86 7.71
C ILE A 134 -2.89 11.76 7.98
N ARG A 135 -3.67 11.84 6.90
CA ARG A 135 -5.12 11.75 6.98
C ARG A 135 -5.52 10.31 7.29
N PRO A 136 -6.47 10.06 8.22
CA PRO A 136 -7.06 8.74 8.40
C PRO A 136 -7.51 8.16 7.06
N MET A 137 -7.23 6.87 6.85
CA MET A 137 -7.79 6.12 5.74
C MET A 137 -8.67 5.06 6.37
N GLU A 138 -9.98 5.11 6.10
CA GLU A 138 -10.92 4.16 6.67
C GLU A 138 -10.48 2.73 6.34
N LEU A 139 -10.43 1.90 7.38
CA LEU A 139 -10.37 0.46 7.23
C LEU A 139 -11.80 0.01 6.89
N ASP A 140 -12.22 0.25 5.64
CA ASP A 140 -13.48 -0.31 5.17
C ASP A 140 -13.36 -1.84 5.26
N ASN A 141 -14.01 -2.43 6.26
CA ASN A 141 -14.27 -3.85 6.37
C ASN A 141 -15.32 -4.17 5.31
N GLN A 142 -14.89 -4.47 4.08
CA GLN A 142 -15.73 -5.12 3.08
C GLN A 142 -15.27 -6.56 2.90
#